data_AF-A0A9D1KW79-F1
#
_entry.id   AF-A0A9D1KW79-F1
#
_cell.length_a   1.000
_cell.length_b   1.000
_cell.length_c   1.000
_cell.angle_alpha   90.00
_cell.angle_beta   90.00
_cell.angle_gamma   90.00
#
_symmetry.space_group_name_H-M   'P 1'
#
loop_
_entity.id
_entity.type
_entity.pdbx_description
1 polymer ?
#
loop_
_entity_poly.entity_id
_entity_poly.type
_entity_poly.pdbx_seq_one_letter_code
_entity_poly.pdbx_strand_id
1 'polypeptide(L)'
;MDVEKLVFDEKGLIPAIVQDYYTKEVLTVAYMNREALEITLEEGYTCFYSRSRKTLWRKGETSGNNQKVVTIISDCDRDALVVEVIKNGPACHTGNESCFFNLEYVNPEETPFSYKGLYEMIKGRKTEPKEGSYTTYLFEKGMDKILKKVGEESTEVVIAGA
;
A
#
# COMPACT_ATOMS: atom_id res chain seq x y z
N MET A 1 5.71 -7.44 -22.02
CA MET A 1 4.50 -8.20 -21.63
C MET A 1 3.80 -8.62 -22.91
N ASP A 2 3.24 -9.83 -22.98
CA ASP A 2 2.46 -10.28 -24.14
C ASP A 2 0.98 -10.07 -23.84
N VAL A 3 0.40 -8.97 -24.35
CA VAL A 3 -0.97 -8.54 -24.03
C VAL A 3 -2.01 -9.53 -24.57
N GLU A 4 -1.70 -10.25 -25.66
CA GLU A 4 -2.61 -11.23 -26.26
C GLU A 4 -2.88 -12.45 -25.38
N LYS A 5 -2.05 -12.66 -24.36
CA LYS A 5 -2.19 -13.77 -23.41
C LYS A 5 -3.10 -13.45 -22.23
N LEU A 6 -3.54 -12.20 -22.10
CA LEU A 6 -4.43 -11.75 -21.03
C LEU A 6 -5.88 -12.04 -21.38
N VAL A 7 -6.68 -12.33 -20.36
CA VAL A 7 -8.11 -12.56 -20.47
C VAL A 7 -8.82 -11.29 -20.02
N PHE A 8 -9.48 -10.62 -20.97
CA PHE A 8 -10.37 -9.49 -20.67
C PHE A 8 -11.79 -10.01 -20.51
N ASP A 9 -12.58 -9.38 -19.64
CA ASP A 9 -13.99 -9.70 -19.42
C ASP A 9 -14.84 -9.45 -20.68
N GLU A 10 -16.14 -9.75 -20.61
CA GLU A 10 -17.07 -9.57 -21.73
C GLU A 10 -17.23 -8.11 -22.19
N LYS A 11 -16.73 -7.15 -21.41
CA LYS A 11 -16.71 -5.71 -21.71
C LYS A 11 -15.35 -5.25 -22.22
N GLY A 12 -14.40 -6.18 -22.39
CA GLY A 12 -13.04 -5.88 -22.83
C GLY A 12 -12.19 -5.22 -21.73
N LEU A 13 -12.46 -5.51 -20.46
CA LEU A 13 -11.77 -4.94 -19.32
C LEU A 13 -11.02 -5.99 -18.49
N ILE A 14 -9.90 -5.60 -17.90
CA ILE A 14 -9.16 -6.39 -16.92
C ILE A 14 -9.01 -5.58 -15.63
N PRO A 15 -9.32 -6.14 -14.44
CA PRO A 15 -9.04 -5.50 -13.16
C PRO A 15 -7.53 -5.33 -12.94
N ALA A 16 -7.15 -4.15 -12.47
CA ALA A 16 -5.79 -3.80 -12.11
C ALA A 16 -5.75 -3.37 -10.63
N ILE A 17 -5.13 -4.21 -9.80
CA ILE A 17 -4.79 -3.94 -8.41
C ILE A 17 -3.51 -3.12 -8.42
N VAL A 18 -3.61 -1.84 -8.06
CA VAL A 18 -2.45 -0.95 -7.97
C VAL A 18 -1.85 -1.07 -6.58
N GLN A 19 -0.55 -1.37 -6.51
CA GLN A 19 0.17 -1.56 -5.25
C GLN A 19 1.38 -0.63 -5.19
N ASP A 20 1.67 -0.07 -4.02
CA ASP A 20 2.90 0.68 -3.82
C ASP A 20 4.11 -0.26 -3.86
N TYR A 21 5.10 0.07 -4.69
CA TYR A 21 6.26 -0.78 -4.89
C TYR A 21 7.10 -0.98 -3.61
N TYR A 22 7.20 0.05 -2.76
CA TYR A 22 8.05 0.02 -1.56
C TYR A 22 7.30 -0.53 -0.35
N THR A 23 6.11 -0.02 -0.08
CA THR A 23 5.36 -0.37 1.15
C THR A 23 4.51 -1.63 0.97
N LYS A 24 4.29 -2.05 -0.28
CA LYS A 24 3.35 -3.12 -0.66
C LYS A 24 1.90 -2.85 -0.24
N GLU A 25 1.57 -1.60 0.11
CA GLU A 25 0.19 -1.19 0.36
C GLU A 25 -0.62 -1.23 -0.93
N VAL A 26 -1.79 -1.87 -0.90
CA VAL A 26 -2.75 -1.80 -2.01
C VAL A 26 -3.32 -0.38 -2.05
N LEU A 27 -3.16 0.31 -3.18
CA LEU A 27 -3.50 1.72 -3.35
C LEU A 27 -4.91 1.93 -3.90
N THR A 28 -5.27 1.19 -4.95
CA THR A 28 -6.60 1.26 -5.57
C THR A 28 -6.85 0.04 -6.43
N VAL A 29 -8.11 -0.24 -6.72
CA VAL A 29 -8.47 -1.10 -7.86
C VAL A 29 -9.02 -0.20 -8.97
N ALA A 30 -8.54 -0.43 -10.19
CA ALA A 30 -9.05 0.21 -11.39
C ALA A 30 -9.22 -0.85 -12.48
N TYR A 31 -9.68 -0.43 -13.66
CA TYR A 31 -9.88 -1.33 -14.80
C TYR A 31 -9.09 -0.78 -15.97
N MET A 32 -8.49 -1.66 -16.77
CA MET A 32 -7.84 -1.32 -18.02
C MET A 32 -8.59 -2.01 -19.15
N ASN A 33 -8.89 -1.29 -20.23
CA ASN A 33 -9.09 -1.95 -21.52
C ASN A 33 -7.71 -2.18 -22.17
N ARG A 34 -7.69 -2.85 -23.32
CA ARG A 34 -6.46 -3.09 -24.08
C ARG A 34 -5.66 -1.81 -24.36
N GLU A 35 -6.33 -0.76 -24.84
CA GLU A 35 -5.72 0.53 -25.15
C GLU A 35 -5.09 1.20 -23.90
N ALA A 36 -5.78 1.18 -22.74
CA ALA A 36 -5.23 1.71 -21.49
C ALA A 36 -3.97 0.96 -21.04
N LEU A 37 -3.93 -0.37 -21.22
CA LEU A 37 -2.76 -1.17 -20.90
C LEU A 37 -1.60 -0.89 -21.86
N GLU A 38 -1.88 -0.75 -23.16
CA GLU A 38 -0.87 -0.38 -24.17
C GLU A 38 -0.25 0.99 -23.86
N ILE A 39 -1.08 1.99 -23.56
CA ILE A 39 -0.62 3.33 -23.11
C ILE A 39 0.22 3.21 -21.83
N THR A 40 -0.19 2.37 -20.89
CA THR A 40 0.55 2.16 -19.64
C THR A 40 1.95 1.60 -19.89
N LEU A 41 2.07 0.64 -20.82
CA LEU A 41 3.34 0.03 -21.20
C LEU A 41 4.24 1.00 -21.98
N GLU A 42 3.65 1.85 -22.83
CA GLU A 42 4.37 2.84 -23.62
C GLU A 42 4.88 4.01 -22.77
N GLU A 43 4.00 4.60 -21.96
CA GLU A 43 4.31 5.81 -21.19
C GLU A 43 5.09 5.51 -19.89
N GLY A 44 4.99 4.27 -19.38
CA GLY A 44 5.57 3.89 -18.08
C GLY A 44 4.82 4.49 -16.88
N TYR A 45 3.62 5.01 -17.09
CA TYR A 45 2.72 5.54 -16.07
C TYR A 45 1.33 4.91 -16.22
N THR A 46 0.60 4.74 -15.11
CA THR A 46 -0.70 4.08 -15.16
C THR A 46 -1.75 4.89 -15.94
N CYS A 47 -2.33 4.26 -16.96
CA CYS A 47 -3.53 4.68 -17.64
C CYS A 47 -4.65 3.66 -17.37
N PHE A 48 -5.86 4.14 -17.08
CA PHE A 48 -7.01 3.30 -16.78
C PHE A 48 -8.18 3.62 -17.70
N TYR A 49 -9.13 2.70 -17.80
CA TYR A 49 -10.41 2.91 -18.44
C TYR A 49 -11.51 3.18 -17.40
N SER A 50 -12.11 4.36 -17.45
CA SER A 50 -13.22 4.71 -16.57
C SER A 50 -14.52 4.07 -17.06
N ARG A 51 -14.99 3.03 -16.36
CA ARG A 51 -16.24 2.32 -16.72
C ARG A 51 -17.47 3.23 -16.78
N SER A 52 -17.54 4.23 -15.89
CA SER A 52 -18.65 5.19 -15.82
C SER A 52 -18.59 6.25 -16.91
N ARG A 53 -17.41 6.84 -17.13
CA ARG A 53 -17.19 7.91 -18.12
C ARG A 53 -16.92 7.37 -19.53
N LYS A 54 -16.70 6.06 -19.66
CA LYS A 54 -16.34 5.36 -20.90
C LYS A 54 -15.17 6.00 -21.64
N THR A 55 -14.15 6.39 -20.90
CA THR A 55 -12.98 7.11 -21.43
C THR A 55 -11.70 6.68 -20.73
N LEU A 56 -10.58 6.86 -21.41
CA LEU A 56 -9.25 6.69 -20.87
C LEU A 56 -8.95 7.76 -19.81
N TRP A 57 -8.12 7.40 -18.84
CA TRP A 57 -7.76 8.26 -17.73
C TRP A 57 -6.32 7.98 -17.29
N ARG A 58 -5.43 8.91 -17.59
CA ARG A 58 -4.06 8.92 -17.05
C ARG A 58 -4.11 9.34 -15.58
N LYS A 59 -3.70 8.45 -14.68
CA LYS A 59 -3.78 8.73 -13.24
C LYS A 59 -2.84 9.89 -12.91
N GLY A 60 -3.39 10.92 -12.27
CA GLY A 60 -2.63 12.09 -11.83
C GLY A 60 -2.42 13.17 -12.89
N GLU A 61 -2.98 13.02 -14.10
CA GLU A 61 -2.86 14.02 -15.17
C GLU A 61 -3.34 15.42 -14.73
N THR A 62 -4.42 15.48 -13.95
CA THR A 62 -4.94 16.75 -13.40
C THR A 62 -4.31 17.12 -12.07
N SER A 63 -4.01 16.14 -11.20
CA SER A 63 -3.61 16.41 -9.81
C SER A 63 -2.10 16.44 -9.58
N GLY A 64 -1.28 16.02 -10.55
CA GLY A 64 0.15 15.77 -10.40
C GLY A 64 0.50 14.43 -9.71
N ASN A 65 -0.49 13.77 -9.09
CA ASN A 65 -0.30 12.51 -8.36
C ASN A 65 -0.26 11.29 -9.30
N ASN A 66 0.75 11.29 -10.16
CA ASN A 66 1.01 10.22 -11.11
C ASN A 66 1.60 8.98 -10.43
N GLN A 67 1.54 7.86 -11.14
CA GLN A 67 1.97 6.56 -10.65
C GLN A 67 2.88 5.93 -11.71
N LYS A 68 4.19 5.94 -11.43
CA LYS A 68 5.20 5.37 -12.31
C LYS A 68 5.19 3.86 -12.16
N VAL A 69 4.99 3.13 -13.25
CA VAL A 69 4.95 1.66 -13.25
C VAL A 69 6.34 1.09 -13.03
N VAL A 70 6.44 0.10 -12.16
CA VAL A 70 7.66 -0.68 -11.91
C VAL A 70 7.50 -2.09 -12.43
N THR A 71 6.40 -2.78 -12.07
CA THR A 71 6.09 -4.12 -12.55
C THR A 71 4.61 -4.28 -12.85
N ILE A 72 4.28 -5.16 -13.80
CA ILE A 72 2.93 -5.63 -14.06
C ILE A 72 2.97 -7.16 -14.02
N ILE A 73 2.16 -7.75 -13.15
CA ILE A 73 2.11 -9.19 -12.88
C ILE A 73 0.68 -9.63 -13.14
N SER A 74 0.47 -10.66 -13.96
CA SER A 74 -0.84 -11.30 -14.08
C SER A 74 -1.00 -12.38 -13.03
N ASP A 75 -2.23 -12.68 -12.63
CA ASP A 75 -2.54 -13.90 -11.89
C ASP A 75 -2.45 -15.16 -12.77
N CYS A 76 -2.85 -16.32 -12.21
CA CYS A 76 -2.55 -17.62 -12.78
C CYS A 76 -3.38 -17.95 -14.04
N ASP A 77 -4.61 -17.45 -14.12
CA ASP A 77 -5.52 -17.50 -15.27
C ASP A 77 -5.48 -16.21 -16.12
N ARG A 78 -4.74 -15.19 -15.67
CA ARG A 78 -4.40 -13.97 -16.42
C ARG A 78 -5.60 -13.07 -16.68
N ASP A 79 -6.58 -13.10 -15.78
CA ASP A 79 -7.75 -12.24 -15.81
C ASP A 79 -7.68 -11.10 -14.79
N ALA A 80 -6.59 -10.98 -14.03
CA ALA A 80 -6.29 -9.82 -13.21
C ALA A 80 -4.81 -9.43 -13.24
N LEU A 81 -4.55 -8.14 -12.96
CA LEU A 81 -3.20 -7.59 -12.90
C LEU A 81 -2.89 -7.02 -11.52
N VAL A 82 -1.70 -7.27 -11.01
CA VAL A 82 -1.04 -6.45 -9.99
C VAL A 82 -0.09 -5.49 -10.69
N VAL A 83 -0.30 -4.20 -10.51
CA VAL A 83 0.53 -3.12 -11.05
C VAL A 83 1.26 -2.45 -9.89
N GLU A 84 2.55 -2.76 -9.73
CA GLU A 84 3.37 -2.11 -8.71
C GLU A 84 3.86 -0.76 -9.24
N VAL A 85 3.67 0.29 -8.44
CA VAL A 85 3.95 1.67 -8.82
C VAL A 85 4.75 2.41 -7.77
N ILE A 86 5.54 3.39 -8.22
CA ILE A 86 6.03 4.48 -7.37
C ILE A 86 5.05 5.64 -7.53
N LYS A 87 4.29 5.94 -6.48
CA LYS A 87 3.33 7.05 -6.47
C LYS A 87 4.01 8.38 -6.16
N ASN A 88 3.53 9.45 -6.81
CA ASN A 88 3.94 10.82 -6.52
C ASN A 88 2.87 11.51 -5.67
N GLY A 89 2.84 11.28 -4.35
CA GLY A 89 1.80 11.78 -3.46
C GLY A 89 0.59 10.83 -3.32
N PRO A 90 -0.52 11.29 -2.69
CA PRO A 90 -1.61 10.41 -2.31
C PRO A 90 -2.32 9.80 -3.52
N ALA A 91 -2.60 8.49 -3.44
CA ALA A 91 -3.28 7.79 -4.52
C ALA A 91 -4.77 8.14 -4.58
N CYS A 92 -5.40 8.41 -3.43
CA CYS A 92 -6.82 8.70 -3.33
C CYS A 92 -7.13 10.20 -3.52
N HIS A 93 -8.26 10.50 -4.15
CA HIS A 93 -8.76 11.87 -4.34
C HIS A 93 -9.17 12.56 -3.03
N THR A 94 -9.33 11.80 -1.94
CA THR A 94 -9.62 12.32 -0.60
C THR A 94 -8.37 12.84 0.13
N GLY A 95 -7.17 12.66 -0.46
CA GLY A 95 -5.89 12.96 0.18
C GLY A 95 -5.29 11.79 0.95
N ASN A 96 -6.00 10.66 1.06
CA ASN A 96 -5.45 9.44 1.66
C ASN A 96 -4.44 8.74 0.75
N GLU A 97 -3.49 8.03 1.38
CA GLU A 97 -2.44 7.29 0.70
C GLU A 97 -2.96 6.15 -0.19
N SER A 98 -4.06 5.52 0.23
CA SER A 98 -4.78 4.44 -0.45
C SER A 98 -6.27 4.76 -0.50
N CYS A 99 -7.02 4.12 -1.39
CA CYS A 99 -8.48 4.08 -1.37
C CYS A 99 -9.04 3.13 -0.29
N PHE A 100 -8.23 2.20 0.20
CA PHE A 100 -8.62 1.15 1.16
C PHE A 100 -8.29 1.56 2.61
N PHE A 101 -8.82 2.71 3.04
CA PHE A 101 -8.58 3.25 4.38
C PHE A 101 -9.68 2.93 5.40
N ASN A 102 -10.79 2.33 4.97
CA ASN A 102 -11.88 1.88 5.84
C ASN A 102 -11.73 0.38 6.13
N LEU A 103 -11.60 0.02 7.40
CA LEU A 103 -11.53 -1.36 7.85
C LEU A 103 -12.92 -1.85 8.26
N GLU A 104 -13.48 -2.77 7.48
CA GLU A 104 -14.87 -3.24 7.67
C GLU A 104 -14.98 -4.47 8.60
N TYR A 105 -13.93 -5.30 8.66
CA TYR A 105 -13.95 -6.54 9.44
C TYR A 105 -12.56 -6.90 9.98
N VAL A 106 -12.54 -7.36 11.23
CA VAL A 106 -11.39 -8.00 11.87
C VAL A 106 -11.90 -9.28 12.52
N ASN A 107 -11.25 -10.42 12.26
CA ASN A 107 -11.56 -11.64 12.99
C ASN A 107 -11.15 -11.44 14.46
N PRO A 108 -12.06 -11.56 15.44
CA PRO A 108 -11.74 -11.31 16.84
C PRO A 108 -10.74 -12.31 17.45
N GLU A 109 -10.59 -13.50 16.85
CA GLU A 109 -9.62 -14.51 17.29
C GLU A 109 -8.22 -14.25 16.72
N GLU A 110 -8.14 -13.46 15.65
CA GLU A 110 -6.88 -13.06 15.05
C GLU A 110 -6.57 -11.63 15.48
N THR A 111 -5.41 -11.42 16.08
CA THR A 111 -4.90 -10.05 16.27
C THR A 111 -3.93 -9.78 15.12
N PRO A 112 -4.37 -9.27 13.96
CA PRO A 112 -3.46 -9.00 12.86
C PRO A 112 -2.40 -8.01 13.33
N PHE A 113 -1.18 -8.52 13.53
CA PHE A 113 -0.04 -7.66 13.79
C PHE A 113 0.24 -6.86 12.52
N SER A 114 0.31 -5.55 12.66
CA SER A 114 0.86 -4.68 11.62
C SER A 114 1.80 -3.69 12.27
N TYR A 115 2.90 -3.36 11.59
CA TYR A 115 3.81 -2.32 12.06
C TYR A 115 3.09 -1.00 12.27
N LYS A 116 2.14 -0.66 11.40
CA LYS A 116 1.29 0.53 11.53
C LYS A 116 0.41 0.46 12.78
N GLY A 117 -0.26 -0.66 13.03
CA GLY A 117 -1.08 -0.87 14.23
C GLY A 117 -0.25 -0.81 15.52
N LEU A 118 0.92 -1.44 15.53
CA LEU A 118 1.86 -1.35 16.64
C LEU A 118 2.31 0.10 16.87
N TYR A 119 2.68 0.81 15.80
CA TYR A 119 3.16 2.18 15.86
C TYR A 119 2.07 3.14 16.37
N GLU A 120 0.83 3.01 15.89
CA GLU A 120 -0.30 3.81 16.37
C GLU A 120 -0.68 3.46 17.81
N MET A 121 -0.60 2.18 18.21
CA MET A 121 -0.74 1.79 19.62
C MET A 121 0.33 2.45 20.49
N ILE A 122 1.60 2.41 20.07
CA ILE A 122 2.72 3.04 20.80
C ILE A 122 2.51 4.55 20.88
N LYS A 123 2.17 5.23 19.79
CA LYS A 123 1.85 6.66 19.79
C LYS A 123 0.70 6.98 20.75
N GLY A 124 -0.39 6.22 20.68
CA GLY A 124 -1.57 6.39 21.53
C GLY A 124 -1.23 6.32 23.01
N ARG A 125 -0.25 5.51 23.43
CA ARG A 125 0.21 5.44 24.84
C ARG A 125 0.84 6.74 25.36
N LYS A 126 1.19 7.70 24.50
CA LYS A 126 1.62 9.05 24.93
C LYS A 126 0.44 9.93 25.34
N THR A 127 -0.69 9.83 24.63
CA THR A 127 -1.88 10.66 24.86
C THR A 127 -2.89 9.98 25.78
N GLU A 128 -2.93 8.65 25.75
CA GLU A 128 -3.78 7.76 26.54
C GLU A 128 -2.92 6.71 27.25
N PRO A 129 -2.21 7.11 28.33
CA PRO A 129 -1.37 6.20 29.10
C PRO A 129 -2.23 5.08 29.71
N LYS A 130 -1.68 3.86 29.73
CA LYS A 130 -2.35 2.68 30.29
C LYS A 130 -1.50 2.10 31.42
N GLU A 131 -2.10 1.97 32.60
CA GLU A 131 -1.46 1.34 33.75
C GLU A 131 -0.98 -0.08 33.40
N GLY A 132 0.23 -0.42 33.84
CA GLY A 132 0.88 -1.70 33.53
C GLY A 132 1.44 -1.82 32.10
N SER A 133 1.25 -0.83 31.22
CA SER A 133 1.86 -0.85 29.88
C SER A 133 3.34 -0.51 29.96
N TYR A 134 4.19 -1.39 29.39
CA TYR A 134 5.63 -1.13 29.28
C TYR A 134 5.94 0.14 28.48
N THR A 135 5.18 0.40 27.41
CA THR A 135 5.32 1.61 26.60
C THR A 135 5.01 2.88 27.40
N THR A 136 3.99 2.85 28.26
CA THR A 136 3.69 3.97 29.17
C THR A 136 4.83 4.19 30.15
N TYR A 137 5.35 3.13 30.78
CA TYR A 137 6.54 3.21 31.65
C TYR A 137 7.75 3.84 30.95
N LEU A 138 8.02 3.44 29.70
CA LEU A 138 9.11 4.02 28.92
C LEU A 138 8.92 5.52 28.66
N PHE A 139 7.70 5.96 28.33
CA PHE A 139 7.42 7.38 28.15
C PHE A 139 7.52 8.18 29.44
N GLU A 140 7.07 7.63 30.57
CA GLU A 140 7.21 8.27 31.90
C GLU A 140 8.68 8.42 32.31
N LYS A 141 9.54 7.45 32.00
CA LYS A 141 10.98 7.52 32.29
C LYS A 141 11.77 8.39 31.32
N GLY A 142 11.19 8.71 30.15
CA GLY A 142 11.76 9.64 29.19
C GLY A 142 12.87 9.04 28.31
N MET A 143 13.48 9.93 27.52
CA MET A 143 14.35 9.58 26.39
C MET A 143 15.55 8.71 26.79
N ASP A 144 16.23 9.03 27.89
CA ASP A 144 17.43 8.29 28.33
C ASP A 144 17.15 6.81 28.58
N LYS A 145 15.99 6.52 29.19
CA LYS A 145 15.58 5.13 29.45
C LYS A 145 15.26 4.39 28.14
N ILE A 146 14.61 5.07 27.21
CA ILE A 146 14.29 4.54 25.88
C ILE A 146 15.58 4.21 25.11
N LEU A 147 16.51 5.16 25.04
CA LEU A 147 17.78 5.00 24.33
C LEU A 147 18.65 3.90 24.95
N LYS A 148 18.68 3.81 26.28
CA LYS A 148 19.37 2.71 26.96
C LYS A 148 18.82 1.35 26.53
N LYS A 149 17.49 1.22 26.43
CA LYS A 149 16.85 -0.02 25.96
C LYS A 149 17.18 -0.33 24.51
N VAL A 150 17.20 0.67 23.63
CA VAL A 150 17.64 0.49 22.23
C VAL A 150 19.07 -0.07 22.18
N GLY A 151 19.99 0.46 23.00
CA GLY A 151 21.37 -0.03 23.06
C GLY A 151 21.51 -1.47 23.58
N GLU A 152 20.75 -1.82 24.62
CA GLU A 152 20.69 -3.18 25.18
C GLU A 152 20.24 -4.18 24.09
N GLU A 153 19.06 -3.97 23.49
CA GLU A 153 18.50 -4.86 22.46
C GLU A 153 19.38 -4.93 21.20
N SER A 154 20.01 -3.82 20.80
CA SER A 154 20.94 -3.83 19.65
C SER A 154 22.15 -4.73 19.90
N THR A 155 22.69 -4.70 21.12
CA THR A 155 23.84 -5.53 21.50
C THR A 155 23.45 -7.00 21.55
N GLU A 156 22.26 -7.31 22.09
CA GLU A 156 21.73 -8.67 22.11
C GLU A 156 21.51 -9.24 20.70
N VAL A 157 20.98 -8.44 19.77
CA VAL A 157 20.81 -8.85 18.36
C VAL A 157 22.15 -9.15 17.70
N VAL A 158 23.18 -8.32 17.92
CA VAL A 158 24.53 -8.56 17.38
C VAL A 158 25.10 -9.88 17.90
N ILE A 159 24.96 -10.14 19.20
CA ILE A 159 25.44 -11.38 19.82
C ILE A 159 24.67 -12.59 19.29
N ALA A 160 23.35 -12.47 19.11
CA ALA A 160 22.51 -13.56 18.60
C ALA A 160 22.80 -13.92 17.13
N GLY A 161 23.30 -12.97 16.34
CA GLY A 161 23.65 -13.15 14.93
C GLY A 161 25.11 -13.58 14.66
N ALA A 162 25.95 -13.66 15.69
CA ALA A 162 27.36 -14.05 15.60
C ALA A 162 27.55 -15.57 15.80
#